data_AF-A0A8K0K4B0-F1
#
_entry.id   AF-A0A8K0K4B0-F1
#
_cell.length_a   1.000
_cell.length_b   1.000
_cell.length_c   1.000
_cell.angle_alpha   90.00
_cell.angle_beta   90.00
_cell.angle_gamma   90.00
#
_symmetry.space_group_name_H-M   'P 1'
#
loop_
_entity.id
_entity.type
_entity.pdbx_description
1 polymer ?
#
loop_
_entity_poly.entity_id
_entity_poly.type
_entity_poly.pdbx_seq_one_letter_code
_entity_poly.pdbx_strand_id
1 'polypeptide(L)'
;MNISRSGSSTEEESSTEKPSVLRSSLAEFLQEFLQKEKLEGADRYHCAVCGSKQDATRSIELRRLPPVLTLQLLRFVFDRTTGHKKKLNSFVYFPEELDMSPYLSQPPKTHLYSLRAVLAHKGSSAYSGHYVAHICDTTSGVWYRFNDEAVEKLEGKKLQLGCDEDLLDSKKRKRPRTPKGQLSSNNAYMLVYVKVENGEGDIKGKTGSKKEGESLALEQLPLPLVDIVKNETEEFETWVAKQKECRDLSVQSGKERQAEIRSLYEIMPASQPDKDGHEDVDWDFLSVNWLTKWLEDSGNGTENGGSNDNIPPVNHFPLLCPHGRLRPNLVTQTKCISILAADQIYERFGGGPRLRGKESMCRECVTARCKSIRLRSKISQDAQIITFLLKSQNNIEKGYWVGKASFRSWRRMALEEDDDVEGNEADSAGVGESEGGSMDGVECNLAAMSCNGSGEFLQDQKSESKDEEWNLGFNHDIVCSHGHLCSKDSNRRLVPESVWKILKSYFPTAPEFFSDAEKCSKCEDIAIEGQVSKDHVRQKASKQREKLPDLYMEKGRPSFSSLNFSVAYIISRDFLNDWRRFI
;
A
#
# COMPACT_ATOMS: atom_id res chain seq x y z
N MET A 1 -19.16 33.65 31.45
CA MET A 1 -17.86 34.10 31.99
C MET A 1 -16.87 32.95 31.89
N ASN A 2 -15.64 33.22 31.47
CA ASN A 2 -14.57 32.21 31.38
C ASN A 2 -13.70 32.35 32.62
N ILE A 3 -13.70 31.34 33.47
CA ILE A 3 -13.05 31.42 34.77
C ILE A 3 -11.97 30.35 34.83
N SER A 4 -10.73 30.77 35.08
CA SER A 4 -9.54 29.95 35.30
C SER A 4 -8.82 30.41 36.55
N ARG A 5 -7.97 29.53 37.10
CA ARG A 5 -6.84 29.98 37.90
C ARG A 5 -5.93 30.82 37.01
N SER A 6 -5.56 32.02 37.43
CA SER A 6 -4.63 32.87 36.70
C SER A 6 -3.27 32.17 36.64
N GLY A 7 -2.74 32.01 35.43
CA GLY A 7 -1.32 31.75 35.25
C GLY A 7 -0.65 33.12 35.15
N SER A 8 -0.01 33.57 36.23
CA SER A 8 0.92 34.70 36.16
C SER A 8 1.93 34.44 35.05
N SER A 9 2.04 35.35 34.09
CA SER A 9 2.97 35.25 32.95
C SER A 9 4.42 35.60 33.33
N THR A 10 4.74 35.86 34.60
CA THR A 10 6.08 36.27 35.02
C THR A 10 6.38 35.82 36.44
N GLU A 11 6.84 34.58 36.63
CA GLU A 11 7.60 34.21 37.83
C GLU A 11 8.77 33.30 37.41
N GLU A 12 9.98 33.86 37.46
CA GLU A 12 11.20 33.09 37.67
C GLU A 12 11.11 32.48 39.07
N GLU A 13 10.81 31.19 39.17
CA GLU A 13 10.81 30.46 40.44
C GLU A 13 12.26 30.27 40.93
N SER A 14 12.68 31.16 41.83
CA SER A 14 13.72 30.85 42.82
C SER A 14 13.15 29.86 43.83
N SER A 15 13.98 28.85 44.12
CA SER A 15 13.72 27.68 44.94
C SER A 15 13.09 27.91 46.31
N THR A 16 12.36 26.88 46.75
CA THR A 16 11.92 26.52 48.11
C THR A 16 10.63 27.16 48.66
N GLU A 17 9.48 26.65 48.21
CA GLU A 17 8.37 26.29 49.10
C GLU A 17 7.43 25.29 48.39
N LYS A 18 7.12 24.16 49.03
CA LYS A 18 6.18 23.17 48.49
C LYS A 18 4.76 23.75 48.54
N PRO A 19 4.01 23.89 47.44
CA PRO A 19 2.65 24.36 47.52
C PRO A 19 1.79 23.27 48.17
N SER A 20 1.27 23.58 49.36
CA SER A 20 0.14 22.87 49.95
C SER A 20 -0.97 22.73 48.91
N VAL A 21 -1.55 21.53 48.78
CA VAL A 21 -2.61 21.20 47.83
C VAL A 21 -3.87 22.03 48.15
N LEU A 22 -3.94 23.26 47.65
CA LEU A 22 -5.08 24.15 47.76
C LEU A 22 -6.27 23.55 47.00
N ARG A 23 -7.40 23.39 47.69
CA ARG A 23 -8.67 22.92 47.13
C ARG A 23 -9.29 24.02 46.30
N SER A 24 -9.20 23.94 44.98
CA SER A 24 -9.76 24.96 44.09
C SER A 24 -11.29 24.99 44.09
N SER A 25 -11.87 26.08 44.59
CA SER A 25 -13.32 26.30 44.60
C SER A 25 -13.76 27.37 43.59
N LEU A 26 -15.03 27.33 43.17
CA LEU A 26 -15.61 28.34 42.29
C LEU A 26 -15.55 29.75 42.89
N ALA A 27 -15.70 29.87 44.22
CA ALA A 27 -15.59 31.14 44.92
C ALA A 27 -14.16 31.72 44.83
N GLU A 28 -13.14 30.89 45.02
CA GLU A 28 -11.74 31.29 44.83
C GLU A 28 -11.49 31.73 43.40
N PHE A 29 -12.00 30.99 42.42
CA PHE A 29 -11.85 31.36 41.01
C PHE A 29 -12.52 32.68 40.65
N LEU A 30 -13.71 32.96 41.19
CA LEU A 30 -14.40 34.24 41.02
C LEU A 30 -13.63 35.38 41.70
N GLN A 31 -13.10 35.15 42.90
CA GLN A 31 -12.31 36.13 43.63
C GLN A 31 -11.00 36.46 42.90
N GLU A 32 -10.29 35.45 42.40
CA GLU A 32 -9.07 35.60 41.61
C GLU A 32 -9.34 36.34 40.29
N PHE A 33 -10.43 35.99 39.59
CA PHE A 33 -10.82 36.66 38.35
C PHE A 33 -11.13 38.16 38.53
N LEU A 34 -11.65 38.54 39.70
CA LEU A 34 -11.99 39.93 40.04
C LEU A 34 -10.90 40.64 40.84
N GLN A 35 -9.76 39.98 41.08
CA GLN A 35 -8.66 40.55 41.83
C GLN A 35 -8.04 41.73 41.08
N LYS A 36 -7.62 42.76 41.84
CA LYS A 36 -6.85 43.87 41.30
C LYS A 36 -5.44 43.38 40.99
N GLU A 37 -4.97 43.60 39.76
CA GLU A 37 -3.60 43.32 39.35
C GLU A 37 -2.81 44.64 39.24
N LYS A 38 -1.52 44.58 39.57
CA LYS A 38 -0.59 45.69 39.44
C LYS A 38 0.18 45.55 38.13
N LEU A 39 0.18 46.60 37.33
CA LEU A 39 0.92 46.72 36.08
C LEU A 39 2.19 47.51 36.36
N GLU A 40 3.23 46.81 36.84
CA GLU A 40 4.52 47.38 37.25
C GLU A 40 5.66 46.78 36.39
N GLY A 41 6.86 47.38 36.42
CA GLY A 41 8.04 46.86 35.72
C GLY A 41 7.92 46.82 34.19
N ALA A 42 8.02 45.63 33.60
CA ALA A 42 7.93 45.42 32.15
C ALA A 42 6.51 45.61 31.61
N ASP A 43 5.50 45.31 32.43
CA ASP A 43 4.07 45.29 32.10
C ASP A 43 3.35 46.63 32.38
N ARG A 44 4.12 47.69 32.63
CA ARG A 44 3.58 49.04 32.86
C ARG A 44 2.63 49.51 31.76
N TYR A 45 1.54 50.14 32.20
CA TYR A 45 0.49 50.68 31.33
C TYR A 45 0.99 51.91 30.58
N HIS A 46 0.73 51.98 29.26
CA HIS A 46 1.04 53.18 28.49
C HIS A 46 -0.06 54.22 28.67
N CYS A 47 0.24 55.29 29.43
CA CYS A 47 -0.69 56.38 29.66
C CYS A 47 -0.59 57.42 28.53
N ALA A 48 -1.66 57.57 27.74
CA ALA A 48 -1.71 58.53 26.65
C ALA A 48 -1.55 59.99 27.09
N VAL A 49 -1.98 60.32 28.32
CA VAL A 49 -1.84 61.67 28.88
C VAL A 49 -0.39 61.97 29.29
N CYS A 50 0.29 60.98 29.89
CA CYS A 50 1.69 61.12 30.29
C CYS A 50 2.68 60.90 29.14
N GLY A 51 2.22 60.32 28.02
CA GLY A 51 3.05 59.95 26.87
C GLY A 51 4.08 58.85 27.17
N SER A 52 3.92 58.10 28.26
CA SER A 52 4.93 57.14 28.75
C SER A 52 4.33 55.97 29.54
N LYS A 53 5.13 54.93 29.78
CA LYS A 53 4.76 53.76 30.58
C LYS A 53 4.75 54.10 32.08
N GLN A 54 3.63 53.86 32.73
CA GLN A 54 3.37 54.17 34.14
C GLN A 54 2.94 52.92 34.90
N ASP A 55 3.22 52.90 36.20
CA ASP A 55 2.63 51.91 37.08
C ASP A 55 1.12 52.15 37.18
N ALA A 56 0.34 51.09 37.05
CA ALA A 56 -1.11 51.18 37.09
C ALA A 56 -1.71 49.99 37.85
N THR A 57 -2.98 50.09 38.22
CA THR A 57 -3.76 48.97 38.75
C THR A 57 -4.91 48.68 37.79
N ARG A 58 -5.03 47.44 37.34
CA ARG A 58 -6.15 46.96 36.51
C ARG A 58 -7.07 46.09 37.35
N SER A 59 -8.38 46.20 37.14
CA SER A 59 -9.37 45.36 37.82
C SER A 59 -10.61 45.17 36.96
N ILE A 60 -11.33 44.07 37.20
CA ILE A 60 -12.60 43.76 36.57
C ILE A 60 -13.70 43.92 37.61
N GLU A 61 -14.78 44.62 37.26
CA GLU A 61 -15.93 44.83 38.16
C GLU A 61 -17.23 44.39 37.48
N LEU A 62 -18.07 43.66 38.23
CA LEU A 62 -19.35 43.18 37.76
C LEU A 62 -20.44 44.20 38.07
N ARG A 63 -21.08 44.77 37.04
CA ARG A 63 -22.16 45.76 37.21
C ARG A 63 -23.56 45.14 37.24
N ARG A 64 -23.80 44.14 36.41
CA ARG A 64 -25.10 43.44 36.27
C ARG A 64 -24.85 41.99 35.89
N LEU A 65 -25.76 41.11 36.29
CA LEU A 65 -25.73 39.69 35.94
C LEU A 65 -27.00 39.26 35.19
N PRO A 66 -26.89 38.36 34.21
CA PRO A 66 -28.03 37.83 33.47
C PRO A 66 -28.86 36.86 34.35
N PRO A 67 -30.17 36.66 34.06
CA PRO A 67 -31.00 35.66 34.73
C PRO A 67 -30.43 34.23 34.62
N VAL A 68 -29.73 33.93 33.52
CA VAL A 68 -29.01 32.65 33.33
C VAL A 68 -27.52 32.94 33.27
N LEU A 69 -26.80 32.48 34.28
CA LEU A 69 -25.37 32.64 34.44
C LEU A 69 -24.63 31.38 33.98
N THR A 70 -23.92 31.52 32.85
CA THR A 70 -23.08 30.44 32.30
C THR A 70 -21.61 30.68 32.66
N LEU A 71 -21.03 29.72 33.38
CA LEU A 71 -19.65 29.74 33.86
C LEU A 71 -18.86 28.63 33.18
N GLN A 72 -17.94 29.01 32.30
CA GLN A 72 -17.04 28.08 31.62
C GLN A 72 -15.77 27.91 32.45
N LEU A 73 -15.47 26.67 32.81
CA LEU A 73 -14.23 26.29 33.50
C LEU A 73 -13.16 26.05 32.44
N LEU A 74 -12.15 26.93 32.40
CA LEU A 74 -11.05 26.86 31.44
C LEU A 74 -10.06 25.74 31.80
N ARG A 75 -10.48 24.50 31.53
CA ARG A 75 -9.68 23.30 31.82
C ARG A 75 -8.65 22.95 30.78
N PHE A 76 -8.63 23.61 29.62
CA PHE A 76 -7.66 23.35 28.57
C PHE A 76 -6.59 24.43 28.62
N VAL A 77 -5.39 24.06 29.06
CA VAL A 77 -4.26 24.97 29.22
C VAL A 77 -3.14 24.57 28.27
N PHE A 78 -2.34 25.54 27.85
CA PHE A 78 -1.13 25.27 27.08
C PHE A 78 0.04 25.02 28.03
N ASP A 79 0.61 23.83 27.99
CA ASP A 79 1.76 23.48 28.81
C ASP A 79 3.04 23.91 28.06
N ARG A 80 3.64 25.01 28.51
CA ARG A 80 4.83 25.60 27.88
C ARG A 80 6.04 24.67 27.91
N THR A 81 6.10 23.72 28.85
CA THR A 81 7.22 22.78 28.96
C THR A 81 7.14 21.68 27.91
N THR A 82 5.93 21.19 27.65
CA THR A 82 5.70 20.12 26.67
C THR A 82 5.34 20.64 25.28
N GLY A 83 4.96 21.91 25.14
CA GLY A 83 4.54 22.51 23.87
C GLY A 83 3.14 22.08 23.41
N HIS A 84 2.38 21.40 24.26
CA HIS A 84 1.08 20.83 23.91
C HIS A 84 -0.06 21.35 24.80
N LYS A 85 -1.30 21.29 24.29
CA LYS A 85 -2.49 21.55 25.10
C LYS A 85 -2.73 20.38 26.05
N LYS A 86 -3.05 20.70 27.30
CA LYS A 86 -3.29 19.75 28.38
C LYS A 86 -4.63 20.05 29.05
N LYS A 87 -5.38 18.99 29.37
CA LYS A 87 -6.60 19.08 30.15
C LYS A 87 -6.31 18.99 31.64
N LEU A 88 -6.87 19.91 32.41
CA LEU A 88 -6.82 19.92 33.87
C LEU A 88 -7.91 19.01 34.45
N ASN A 89 -7.47 17.87 34.98
CA ASN A 89 -8.33 16.86 35.64
C ASN A 89 -8.38 17.03 37.16
N SER A 90 -8.05 18.22 37.68
CA SER A 90 -8.19 18.54 39.10
C SER A 90 -9.66 18.68 39.49
N PHE A 91 -10.01 18.28 40.72
CA PHE A 91 -11.35 18.51 41.25
C PHE A 91 -11.59 20.00 41.49
N VAL A 92 -12.76 20.47 41.06
CA VAL A 92 -13.28 21.82 41.34
C VAL A 92 -14.54 21.66 42.18
N TYR A 93 -14.65 22.48 43.22
CA TYR A 93 -15.82 22.54 44.09
C TYR A 93 -16.71 23.72 43.72
N PHE A 94 -18.01 23.51 43.64
CA PHE A 94 -18.98 24.57 43.34
C PHE A 94 -20.28 24.32 44.11
N PRO A 95 -20.98 25.38 44.56
CA PRO A 95 -22.17 25.23 45.37
C PRO A 95 -23.41 24.91 44.53
N GLU A 96 -24.40 24.24 45.11
CA GLU A 96 -25.73 24.12 44.49
C GLU A 96 -26.42 25.49 44.41
N GLU A 97 -26.22 26.34 45.43
CA GLU A 97 -26.68 27.74 45.48
C GLU A 97 -25.50 28.70 45.52
N LEU A 98 -25.38 29.57 44.51
CA LEU A 98 -24.31 30.55 44.36
C LEU A 98 -24.82 31.94 44.72
N ASP A 99 -24.27 32.54 45.79
CA ASP A 99 -24.50 33.95 46.11
C ASP A 99 -23.48 34.83 45.36
N MET A 100 -23.96 35.58 44.38
CA MET A 100 -23.13 36.52 43.62
C MET A 100 -23.08 37.92 44.21
N SER A 101 -23.88 38.21 45.24
CA SER A 101 -24.01 39.55 45.84
C SER A 101 -22.66 40.17 46.27
N PRO A 102 -21.74 39.41 46.89
CA PRO A 102 -20.43 39.95 47.30
C PRO A 102 -19.60 40.50 46.13
N TYR A 103 -19.74 39.92 44.94
CA TYR A 103 -18.96 40.32 43.75
C TYR A 103 -19.55 41.51 42.99
N LEU A 104 -20.76 41.96 43.38
CA LEU A 104 -21.41 43.19 42.87
C LEU A 104 -21.44 44.31 43.92
N SER A 105 -20.78 44.11 45.07
CA SER A 105 -20.86 45.02 46.21
C SER A 105 -22.31 45.29 46.65
N GLN A 106 -23.17 44.27 46.56
CA GLN A 106 -24.57 44.32 46.97
C GLN A 106 -24.76 43.63 48.34
N PRO A 107 -25.85 43.93 49.07
CA PRO A 107 -26.17 43.21 50.30
C PRO A 107 -26.22 41.69 50.06
N PRO A 108 -25.76 40.86 51.01
CA PRO A 108 -25.78 39.40 50.87
C PRO A 108 -27.16 38.87 50.47
N LYS A 109 -27.21 37.77 49.70
CA LYS A 109 -28.44 37.10 49.26
C LYS A 109 -29.39 37.94 48.38
N THR A 110 -28.92 39.01 47.76
CA THR A 110 -29.70 39.77 46.77
C THR A 110 -29.60 39.17 45.36
N HIS A 111 -28.51 38.45 45.08
CA HIS A 111 -28.19 37.85 43.79
C HIS A 111 -27.89 36.36 43.95
N LEU A 112 -28.89 35.59 44.39
CA LEU A 112 -28.82 34.15 44.52
C LEU A 112 -29.07 33.44 43.19
N TYR A 113 -28.31 32.40 42.92
CA TYR A 113 -28.47 31.56 41.74
C TYR A 113 -28.48 30.08 42.13
N SER A 114 -29.34 29.29 41.49
CA SER A 114 -29.42 27.84 41.66
C SER A 114 -28.82 27.10 40.46
N LEU A 115 -28.00 26.07 40.71
CA LEU A 115 -27.39 25.25 39.66
C LEU A 115 -28.46 24.47 38.89
N ARG A 116 -28.50 24.63 37.56
CA ARG A 116 -29.47 23.97 36.68
C ARG A 116 -28.84 23.02 35.66
N ALA A 117 -27.60 23.25 35.25
CA ALA A 117 -26.91 22.29 34.39
C ALA A 117 -25.41 22.22 34.67
N VAL A 118 -24.85 21.03 34.44
CA VAL A 118 -23.41 20.76 34.46
C VAL A 118 -23.05 20.01 33.20
N LEU A 119 -22.31 20.65 32.30
CA LEU A 119 -21.74 19.99 31.12
C LEU A 119 -20.38 19.45 31.50
N ALA A 120 -20.18 18.15 31.30
CA ALA A 120 -18.93 17.46 31.57
C ALA A 120 -18.25 17.07 30.25
N HIS A 121 -16.93 17.23 30.20
CA HIS A 121 -16.11 16.68 29.14
C HIS A 121 -15.41 15.41 29.67
N LYS A 122 -15.73 14.25 29.15
CA LYS A 122 -15.09 12.95 29.43
C LYS A 122 -13.87 12.76 28.51
N GLY A 123 -12.85 12.07 29.01
CA GLY A 123 -11.56 11.86 28.31
C GLY A 123 -10.39 12.65 28.90
N SER A 124 -9.17 12.14 28.72
CA SER A 124 -7.93 12.72 29.26
C SER A 124 -7.30 13.77 28.34
N SER A 125 -7.64 13.73 27.05
CA SER A 125 -7.08 14.58 26.01
C SER A 125 -7.66 16.00 26.03
N ALA A 126 -6.87 16.95 25.56
CA ALA A 126 -7.31 18.31 25.26
C ALA A 126 -7.83 18.48 23.82
N TYR A 127 -7.59 17.48 22.97
CA TYR A 127 -7.90 17.50 21.53
C TYR A 127 -9.11 16.64 21.17
N SER A 128 -9.50 15.72 22.07
CA SER A 128 -10.61 14.80 21.87
C SER A 128 -11.24 14.42 23.20
N GLY A 129 -12.50 14.01 23.15
CA GLY A 129 -13.25 13.52 24.30
C GLY A 129 -14.74 13.51 24.00
N HIS A 130 -15.53 13.27 25.04
CA HIS A 130 -16.99 13.08 24.91
C HIS A 130 -17.74 14.03 25.83
N TYR A 131 -18.83 14.65 25.34
CA TYR A 131 -19.58 15.63 26.14
C TYR A 131 -20.86 15.02 26.68
N VAL A 132 -21.10 15.19 27.98
CA VAL A 132 -22.30 14.70 28.66
C VAL A 132 -22.90 15.85 29.46
N ALA A 133 -24.22 16.03 29.37
CA ALA A 133 -24.92 17.08 30.10
C ALA A 133 -25.72 16.48 31.28
N HIS A 134 -25.57 17.09 32.45
CA HIS A 134 -26.41 16.81 33.61
C HIS A 134 -27.33 18.01 33.77
N ILE A 135 -28.65 17.82 33.64
CA ILE A 135 -29.63 18.91 33.63
C ILE A 135 -30.67 18.63 34.71
N CYS A 136 -30.98 19.64 35.50
CA CYS A 136 -32.05 19.60 36.49
C CYS A 136 -33.33 20.10 35.86
N ASP A 137 -34.35 19.25 35.81
CA ASP A 137 -35.69 19.68 35.42
C ASP A 137 -36.21 20.71 36.44
N THR A 138 -36.59 21.89 35.93
CA THR A 138 -37.09 22.99 36.76
C THR A 138 -38.40 22.68 37.45
N THR A 139 -39.20 21.78 36.88
CA THR A 139 -40.55 21.45 37.36
C THR A 139 -40.50 20.41 38.47
N SER A 140 -39.79 19.31 38.25
CA SER A 140 -39.68 18.21 39.24
C SER A 140 -38.51 18.36 40.21
N GLY A 141 -37.51 19.20 39.89
CA GLY A 141 -36.25 19.28 40.63
C GLY A 141 -35.37 18.04 40.52
N VAL A 142 -35.70 17.12 39.59
CA VAL A 142 -34.97 15.88 39.36
C VAL A 142 -33.85 16.12 38.36
N TRP A 143 -32.71 15.47 38.60
CA TRP A 143 -31.57 15.51 37.69
C TRP A 143 -31.62 14.39 36.67
N TYR A 144 -31.28 14.73 35.44
CA TYR A 144 -31.15 13.82 34.31
C TYR A 144 -29.75 13.90 33.72
N ARG A 145 -29.24 12.77 33.26
CA ARG A 145 -28.00 12.66 32.49
C ARG A 145 -28.36 12.44 31.02
N PHE A 146 -27.93 13.36 30.18
CA PHE A 146 -28.09 13.34 28.73
C PHE A 146 -26.74 12.98 28.10
N ASN A 147 -26.69 11.78 27.53
CA ASN A 147 -25.53 11.22 26.85
C ASN A 147 -25.96 10.80 25.44
N ASP A 148 -25.90 11.74 24.50
CA ASP A 148 -26.39 11.59 23.13
C ASP A 148 -27.85 11.06 23.08
N GLU A 149 -28.10 9.90 22.47
CA GLU A 149 -29.41 9.26 22.42
C GLU A 149 -29.90 8.71 23.77
N ALA A 150 -29.02 8.56 24.77
CA ALA A 150 -29.35 7.99 26.07
C ALA A 150 -29.69 9.08 27.10
N VAL A 151 -30.91 9.00 27.64
CA VAL A 151 -31.38 9.88 28.72
C VAL A 151 -31.68 9.05 29.96
N GLU A 152 -31.00 9.36 31.06
CA GLU A 152 -31.13 8.64 32.31
C GLU A 152 -31.57 9.55 33.45
N LYS A 153 -32.56 9.10 34.22
CA LYS A 153 -32.97 9.76 35.46
C LYS A 153 -31.97 9.41 36.56
N LEU A 154 -31.38 10.41 37.21
CA LEU A 154 -30.45 10.18 38.31
C LEU A 154 -31.21 9.95 39.62
N GLU A 155 -30.93 8.83 40.28
CA GLU A 155 -31.59 8.47 41.53
C GLU A 155 -30.99 9.20 42.75
N GLY A 156 -31.88 9.68 43.63
CA GLY A 156 -31.51 10.37 44.85
C GLY A 156 -31.78 11.87 44.82
N LYS A 157 -31.81 12.50 46.00
CA LYS A 157 -32.10 13.95 46.15
C LYS A 157 -30.93 14.86 45.78
N LYS A 158 -29.75 14.32 45.50
CA LYS A 158 -28.52 15.09 45.27
C LYS A 158 -27.77 14.58 44.06
N LEU A 159 -27.37 15.51 43.20
CA LEU A 159 -26.54 15.23 42.03
C LEU A 159 -25.19 14.66 42.47
N GLN A 160 -24.83 13.49 41.97
CA GLN A 160 -23.51 12.88 42.20
C GLN A 160 -22.69 12.95 40.91
N LEU A 161 -21.72 13.87 40.87
CA LEU A 161 -20.83 14.02 39.72
C LEU A 161 -19.56 13.18 39.90
N GLY A 162 -19.13 12.49 38.84
CA GLY A 162 -17.92 11.65 38.85
C GLY A 162 -18.13 10.23 39.39
N CYS A 163 -19.37 9.73 39.40
CA CYS A 163 -19.69 8.33 39.69
C CYS A 163 -19.66 7.41 38.46
N ASP A 164 -19.57 7.97 37.26
CA ASP A 164 -19.61 7.21 36.01
C ASP A 164 -18.34 6.37 35.80
N GLU A 165 -18.54 5.18 35.24
CA GLU A 165 -17.56 4.12 34.98
C GLU A 165 -16.46 4.49 33.97
N ASP A 166 -15.60 5.45 34.30
CA ASP A 166 -14.45 5.81 33.45
C ASP A 166 -13.10 5.39 34.06
N LEU A 167 -13.07 4.35 34.91
CA LEU A 167 -11.81 3.79 35.42
C LEU A 167 -11.81 2.26 35.36
N LEU A 168 -11.87 1.70 34.16
CA LEU A 168 -11.38 0.33 33.94
C LEU A 168 -9.85 0.23 34.14
N ASP A 169 -9.13 1.35 34.28
CA ASP A 169 -7.69 1.27 34.54
C ASP A 169 -7.09 2.50 35.27
N SER A 170 -7.45 2.71 36.55
CA SER A 170 -6.58 3.37 37.54
C SER A 170 -7.11 3.23 38.97
N LYS A 171 -6.19 2.91 39.89
CA LYS A 171 -6.36 2.84 41.35
C LYS A 171 -7.40 3.85 41.87
N LYS A 172 -8.45 3.36 42.55
CA LYS A 172 -9.51 4.13 43.23
C LYS A 172 -8.93 5.36 43.93
N ARG A 173 -8.94 6.53 43.29
CA ARG A 173 -8.57 7.80 43.95
C ARG A 173 -9.67 8.08 44.98
N LYS A 174 -9.30 8.23 46.26
CA LYS A 174 -10.25 8.56 47.33
C LYS A 174 -11.00 9.83 46.96
N ARG A 175 -12.34 9.73 46.84
CA ARG A 175 -13.20 10.89 46.65
C ARG A 175 -12.96 11.88 47.79
N PRO A 176 -12.75 13.17 47.51
CA PRO A 176 -12.66 14.16 48.57
C PRO A 176 -13.98 14.25 49.34
N ARG A 177 -13.94 14.46 50.66
CA ARG A 177 -15.15 14.75 51.45
C ARG A 177 -15.75 16.08 50.97
N THR A 178 -16.98 16.04 50.46
CA THR A 178 -17.71 17.24 50.00
C THR A 178 -18.54 17.83 51.15
N PRO A 179 -18.37 19.13 51.46
CA PRO A 179 -19.24 19.83 52.42
C PRO A 179 -20.71 19.83 52.01
N LYS A 180 -21.63 19.94 52.97
CA LYS A 180 -23.09 19.98 52.72
C LYS A 180 -23.43 21.19 51.84
N GLY A 181 -24.08 20.95 50.69
CA GLY A 181 -24.47 22.02 49.74
C GLY A 181 -23.40 22.36 48.69
N GLN A 182 -22.25 21.68 48.71
CA GLN A 182 -21.25 21.73 47.65
C GLN A 182 -21.24 20.46 46.81
N LEU A 183 -20.98 20.65 45.52
CA LEU A 183 -20.72 19.63 44.53
C LEU A 183 -19.24 19.67 44.15
N SER A 184 -18.72 18.55 43.68
CA SER A 184 -17.33 18.45 43.24
C SER A 184 -17.24 17.67 41.94
N SER A 185 -16.46 18.16 40.98
CA SER A 185 -16.22 17.44 39.74
C SER A 185 -14.81 17.69 39.19
N ASN A 186 -14.20 16.65 38.63
CA ASN A 186 -12.92 16.69 37.94
C ASN A 186 -13.06 16.87 36.41
N ASN A 187 -14.28 16.80 35.88
CA ASN A 187 -14.57 16.81 34.45
C ASN A 187 -15.64 17.82 34.03
N ALA A 188 -16.29 18.51 34.99
CA ALA A 188 -17.21 19.61 34.72
C ALA A 188 -16.50 20.70 33.92
N TYR A 189 -17.01 20.98 32.73
CA TYR A 189 -16.47 21.96 31.80
C TYR A 189 -17.26 23.27 31.83
N MET A 190 -18.58 23.19 32.02
CA MET A 190 -19.44 24.36 32.10
C MET A 190 -20.50 24.16 33.17
N LEU A 191 -20.76 25.21 33.95
CA LEU A 191 -21.81 25.26 34.96
C LEU A 191 -22.84 26.30 34.53
N VAL A 192 -24.12 25.95 34.60
CA VAL A 192 -25.24 26.83 34.29
C VAL A 192 -26.06 27.05 35.54
N TYR A 193 -26.17 28.30 35.93
CA TYR A 193 -26.88 28.78 37.11
C TYR A 193 -28.05 29.66 36.69
N VAL A 194 -29.19 29.57 37.37
CA VAL A 194 -30.37 30.40 37.11
C VAL A 194 -30.70 31.21 38.35
N LYS A 195 -30.97 32.51 38.17
CA LYS A 195 -31.28 33.45 39.24
C LYS A 195 -32.52 32.99 40.00
N VAL A 196 -32.43 32.98 41.32
CA VAL A 196 -33.58 32.73 42.21
C VAL A 196 -34.32 34.05 42.38
N GLU A 197 -35.62 34.07 42.10
CA GLU A 197 -36.44 35.25 42.37
C GLU A 197 -36.69 35.36 43.88
N ASN A 198 -36.36 36.51 44.47
CA ASN A 198 -36.63 36.78 45.88
C ASN A 198 -38.12 37.03 46.09
N GLY A 199 -38.89 35.97 46.30
CA GLY A 199 -40.22 36.06 46.89
C GLY A 199 -40.09 36.15 48.42
N GLU A 200 -40.32 37.34 48.99
CA GLU A 200 -40.69 37.45 50.41
C GLU A 200 -42.03 36.71 50.60
N GLY A 201 -42.01 35.62 51.38
CA GLY A 201 -43.21 34.83 51.64
C GLY A 201 -42.89 33.51 52.31
N ASP A 202 -42.96 33.52 53.63
CA ASP A 202 -43.01 32.34 54.49
C ASP A 202 -44.07 31.35 53.97
N ILE A 203 -43.66 30.17 53.46
CA ILE A 203 -44.58 29.06 53.16
C ILE A 203 -44.13 27.85 53.98
N LYS A 204 -44.42 27.92 55.29
CA LYS A 204 -44.89 26.74 56.01
C LYS A 204 -46.27 26.38 55.47
N GLY A 205 -46.37 25.21 54.85
CA GLY A 205 -47.58 24.40 54.72
C GLY A 205 -48.88 25.12 54.38
N LYS A 206 -49.18 25.26 53.09
CA LYS A 206 -50.57 25.23 52.63
C LYS A 206 -50.70 24.26 51.47
N THR A 207 -51.29 23.11 51.80
CA THR A 207 -52.02 22.24 50.89
C THR A 207 -53.08 23.08 50.16
N GLY A 208 -52.76 23.46 48.93
CA GLY A 208 -53.70 24.08 48.01
C GLY A 208 -53.38 23.52 46.63
N SER A 209 -54.29 22.71 46.11
CA SER A 209 -54.27 22.16 44.76
C SER A 209 -54.05 23.26 43.72
N LYS A 210 -52.80 23.51 43.35
CA LYS A 210 -52.47 24.02 42.02
C LYS A 210 -52.28 22.79 41.15
N LYS A 211 -53.27 22.60 40.26
CA LYS A 211 -53.27 21.57 39.23
C LYS A 211 -51.96 21.60 38.46
N GLU A 212 -51.41 20.40 38.29
CA GLU A 212 -50.77 19.83 37.09
C GLU A 212 -49.98 20.78 36.20
N GLY A 213 -48.71 20.42 35.99
CA GLY A 213 -47.71 21.18 35.27
C GLY A 213 -48.23 21.78 33.98
N GLU A 214 -48.16 23.11 33.91
CA GLU A 214 -48.15 23.83 32.65
C GLU A 214 -46.92 23.37 31.86
N SER A 215 -47.15 22.36 31.03
CA SER A 215 -46.29 21.97 29.93
C SER A 215 -46.14 23.20 29.02
N LEU A 216 -45.07 23.95 29.20
CA LEU A 216 -44.74 25.14 28.40
C LEU A 216 -44.38 24.81 26.92
N ALA A 217 -44.67 23.62 26.38
CA ALA A 217 -43.96 23.12 25.20
C ALA A 217 -44.79 22.65 24.00
N LEU A 218 -46.13 22.72 24.02
CA LEU A 218 -46.93 22.30 22.83
C LEU A 218 -48.03 23.29 22.42
N GLU A 219 -48.55 24.11 23.32
CA GLU A 219 -49.62 25.08 22.97
C GLU A 219 -49.10 26.37 22.28
N GLN A 220 -47.79 26.49 22.03
CA GLN A 220 -47.18 27.72 21.48
C GLN A 220 -46.49 27.56 20.11
N LEU A 221 -46.46 26.36 19.53
CA LEU A 221 -45.87 26.20 18.19
C LEU A 221 -46.88 26.64 17.13
N PRO A 222 -46.51 27.54 16.19
CA PRO A 222 -47.35 27.88 15.05
C PRO A 222 -47.83 26.62 14.31
N LEU A 223 -49.14 26.51 14.05
CA LEU A 223 -49.74 25.37 13.35
C LEU A 223 -49.03 24.99 12.05
N PRO A 224 -48.60 25.95 11.18
CA PRO A 224 -47.87 25.59 9.96
C PRO A 224 -46.57 24.81 10.21
N LEU A 225 -45.87 25.09 11.32
CA LEU A 225 -44.64 24.35 11.66
C LEU A 225 -44.95 22.93 12.13
N VAL A 226 -46.06 22.74 12.84
CA VAL A 226 -46.51 21.41 13.27
C VAL A 226 -46.83 20.54 12.06
N ASP A 227 -47.51 21.11 11.06
CA ASP A 227 -47.88 20.38 9.84
C ASP A 227 -46.64 20.03 9.00
N ILE A 228 -45.67 20.95 8.88
CA ILE A 228 -44.40 20.68 8.19
C ILE A 228 -43.64 19.54 8.86
N VAL A 229 -43.45 19.60 10.18
CA VAL A 229 -42.71 18.55 10.93
C VAL A 229 -43.41 17.21 10.80
N LYS A 230 -44.75 17.16 10.86
CA LYS A 230 -45.51 15.92 10.66
C LYS A 230 -45.28 15.34 9.26
N ASN A 231 -45.42 16.17 8.22
CA ASN A 231 -45.25 15.72 6.84
C ASN A 231 -43.82 15.21 6.60
N GLU A 232 -42.80 15.94 7.05
CA GLU A 232 -41.39 15.51 6.94
C GLU A 232 -41.11 14.22 7.72
N THR A 233 -41.74 14.06 8.89
CA THR A 233 -41.62 12.82 9.68
C THR A 233 -42.25 11.64 8.94
N GLU A 234 -43.44 11.80 8.36
CA GLU A 234 -44.12 10.74 7.60
C GLU A 234 -43.33 10.34 6.33
N GLU A 235 -42.78 11.32 5.62
CA GLU A 235 -41.89 11.08 4.48
C GLU A 235 -40.63 10.33 4.89
N PHE A 236 -40.01 10.72 6.01
CA PHE A 236 -38.82 10.07 6.55
C PHE A 236 -39.11 8.63 6.97
N GLU A 237 -40.19 8.38 7.70
CA GLU A 237 -40.59 7.02 8.12
C GLU A 237 -40.87 6.11 6.90
N THR A 238 -41.53 6.65 5.88
CA THR A 238 -41.76 5.93 4.61
C THR A 238 -40.43 5.58 3.92
N TRP A 239 -39.49 6.52 3.90
CA TRP A 239 -38.15 6.28 3.36
C TRP A 239 -37.39 5.21 4.16
N VAL A 240 -37.42 5.26 5.49
CA VAL A 240 -36.79 4.25 6.37
C VAL A 240 -37.39 2.87 6.10
N ALA A 241 -38.72 2.77 5.99
CA ALA A 241 -39.39 1.51 5.68
C ALA A 241 -38.95 0.92 4.33
N LYS A 242 -38.87 1.76 3.29
CA LYS A 242 -38.39 1.36 1.97
C LYS A 242 -36.94 0.90 1.99
N GLN A 243 -36.05 1.61 2.68
CA GLN A 243 -34.65 1.21 2.82
C GLN A 243 -34.49 -0.14 3.54
N LYS A 244 -35.31 -0.37 4.58
CA LYS A 244 -35.35 -1.65 5.28
C LYS A 244 -35.83 -2.77 4.35
N GLU A 245 -36.89 -2.56 3.59
CA GLU A 245 -37.38 -3.54 2.62
C GLU A 245 -36.32 -3.90 1.56
N CYS A 246 -35.66 -2.89 0.98
CA CYS A 246 -34.56 -3.13 0.03
C CYS A 246 -33.41 -3.93 0.65
N ARG A 247 -33.04 -3.62 1.90
CA ARG A 247 -32.03 -4.37 2.65
C ARG A 247 -32.46 -5.81 2.90
N ASP A 248 -33.70 -6.03 3.31
CA ASP A 248 -34.24 -7.36 3.61
C ASP A 248 -34.31 -8.22 2.33
N LEU A 249 -34.75 -7.65 1.20
CA LEU A 249 -34.73 -8.30 -0.11
C LEU A 249 -33.31 -8.68 -0.56
N SER A 250 -32.33 -7.78 -0.39
CA SER A 250 -30.93 -8.05 -0.70
C SER A 250 -30.35 -9.17 0.17
N VAL A 251 -30.63 -9.16 1.47
CA VAL A 251 -30.21 -10.22 2.40
C VAL A 251 -30.86 -11.56 2.02
N GLN A 252 -32.14 -11.56 1.68
CA GLN A 252 -32.86 -12.77 1.28
C GLN A 252 -32.30 -13.36 -0.01
N SER A 253 -32.11 -12.54 -1.04
CA SER A 253 -31.46 -12.96 -2.31
C SER A 253 -30.05 -13.52 -2.07
N GLY A 254 -29.26 -12.88 -1.19
CA GLY A 254 -27.95 -13.39 -0.80
C GLY A 254 -28.01 -14.76 -0.10
N LYS A 255 -29.00 -15.00 0.77
CA LYS A 255 -29.21 -16.31 1.41
C LYS A 255 -29.61 -17.39 0.42
N GLU A 256 -30.49 -17.08 -0.53
CA GLU A 256 -30.90 -18.00 -1.58
C GLU A 256 -29.71 -18.40 -2.47
N ARG A 257 -28.87 -17.43 -2.86
CA ARG A 257 -27.63 -17.68 -3.60
C ARG A 257 -26.66 -18.57 -2.83
N GLN A 258 -26.48 -18.33 -1.54
CA GLN A 258 -25.63 -19.17 -0.69
C GLN A 258 -26.15 -20.61 -0.57
N ALA A 259 -27.47 -20.79 -0.46
CA ALA A 259 -28.10 -22.11 -0.41
C ALA A 259 -27.90 -22.88 -1.74
N GLU A 260 -28.04 -22.19 -2.86
CA GLU A 260 -27.77 -22.74 -4.20
C GLU A 260 -26.31 -23.18 -4.35
N ILE A 261 -25.34 -22.30 -4.06
CA ILE A 261 -23.91 -22.63 -4.15
C ILE A 261 -23.60 -23.83 -3.26
N ARG A 262 -24.16 -23.89 -2.05
CA ARG A 262 -23.98 -25.04 -1.14
C ARG A 262 -24.51 -26.33 -1.75
N SER A 263 -25.72 -26.32 -2.31
CA SER A 263 -26.31 -27.50 -2.93
C SER A 263 -25.48 -28.00 -4.12
N LEU A 264 -24.98 -27.11 -4.97
CA LEU A 264 -24.09 -27.48 -6.08
C LEU A 264 -22.74 -28.00 -5.56
N TYR A 265 -22.16 -27.35 -4.55
CA TYR A 265 -20.88 -27.75 -3.95
C TYR A 265 -20.93 -29.16 -3.32
N GLU A 266 -22.06 -29.56 -2.73
CA GLU A 266 -22.26 -30.90 -2.16
C GLU A 266 -22.21 -32.01 -3.22
N ILE A 267 -22.71 -31.73 -4.43
CA ILE A 267 -22.74 -32.71 -5.53
C ILE A 267 -21.55 -32.58 -6.49
N MET A 268 -20.76 -31.50 -6.40
CA MET A 268 -19.61 -31.24 -7.29
C MET A 268 -18.51 -32.31 -7.27
N PRO A 269 -18.12 -32.91 -6.13
CA PRO A 269 -17.04 -33.89 -6.11
C PRO A 269 -17.31 -35.06 -7.05
N ALA A 270 -16.40 -35.31 -7.99
CA ALA A 270 -16.39 -36.57 -8.73
C ALA A 270 -16.10 -37.70 -7.71
N SER A 271 -16.95 -38.74 -7.68
CA SER A 271 -16.83 -39.83 -6.70
C SER A 271 -15.41 -40.41 -6.67
N GLN A 272 -14.88 -40.67 -5.49
CA GLN A 272 -13.67 -41.49 -5.37
C GLN A 272 -14.00 -42.92 -5.80
N PRO A 273 -13.07 -43.63 -6.46
CA PRO A 273 -13.30 -45.01 -6.87
C PRO A 273 -13.61 -45.88 -5.64
N ASP A 274 -14.60 -46.76 -5.79
CA ASP A 274 -14.95 -47.75 -4.76
C ASP A 274 -13.78 -48.70 -4.48
N LYS A 275 -13.74 -49.25 -3.26
CA LYS A 275 -12.69 -50.18 -2.79
C LYS A 275 -12.57 -51.46 -3.63
N ASP A 276 -13.57 -51.75 -4.46
CA ASP A 276 -13.68 -52.94 -5.30
C ASP A 276 -13.30 -52.71 -6.78
N GLY A 277 -12.79 -51.52 -7.14
CA GLY A 277 -12.14 -51.30 -8.45
C GLY A 277 -13.08 -51.30 -9.66
N HIS A 278 -14.37 -51.03 -9.48
CA HIS A 278 -15.26 -50.71 -10.61
C HIS A 278 -14.92 -49.32 -11.16
N GLU A 279 -14.08 -49.30 -12.18
CA GLU A 279 -13.68 -48.12 -12.94
C GLU A 279 -14.75 -47.74 -13.97
N ASP A 280 -15.77 -46.97 -13.57
CA ASP A 280 -16.54 -46.13 -14.51
C ASP A 280 -17.38 -45.11 -13.72
N VAL A 281 -16.70 -44.11 -13.16
CA VAL A 281 -17.38 -42.89 -12.71
C VAL A 281 -17.19 -41.86 -13.81
N ASP A 282 -18.28 -41.50 -14.50
CA ASP A 282 -18.28 -40.43 -15.49
C ASP A 282 -18.14 -39.06 -14.80
N TRP A 283 -17.18 -38.28 -15.26
CA TRP A 283 -16.85 -36.94 -14.74
C TRP A 283 -16.57 -35.98 -15.90
N ASP A 284 -16.73 -34.68 -15.65
CA ASP A 284 -16.49 -33.63 -16.64
C ASP A 284 -15.40 -32.68 -16.19
N PHE A 285 -14.67 -32.11 -17.15
CA PHE A 285 -13.82 -30.95 -16.89
C PHE A 285 -14.65 -29.66 -16.92
N LEU A 286 -14.45 -28.83 -15.89
CA LEU A 286 -14.99 -27.48 -15.79
C LEU A 286 -13.84 -26.46 -15.66
N SER A 287 -13.91 -25.38 -16.43
CA SER A 287 -12.95 -24.26 -16.35
C SER A 287 -12.90 -23.66 -14.95
N VAL A 288 -11.70 -23.57 -14.39
CA VAL A 288 -11.44 -22.87 -13.11
C VAL A 288 -11.82 -21.40 -13.24
N ASN A 289 -11.53 -20.76 -14.37
CA ASN A 289 -11.86 -19.34 -14.60
C ASN A 289 -13.38 -19.10 -14.55
N TRP A 290 -14.17 -19.99 -15.15
CA TRP A 290 -15.62 -19.90 -15.06
C TRP A 290 -16.12 -20.14 -13.64
N LEU A 291 -15.60 -21.17 -12.97
CA LEU A 291 -15.97 -21.50 -11.59
C LEU A 291 -15.65 -20.35 -10.62
N THR A 292 -14.49 -19.71 -10.79
CA THR A 292 -14.09 -18.52 -10.02
C THR A 292 -15.08 -17.38 -10.22
N LYS A 293 -15.44 -17.05 -11.46
CA LYS A 293 -16.44 -16.00 -11.74
C LYS A 293 -17.81 -16.31 -11.15
N TRP A 294 -18.23 -17.56 -11.23
CA TRP A 294 -19.49 -18.03 -10.64
C TRP A 294 -19.50 -17.93 -9.10
N LEU A 295 -18.37 -18.16 -8.44
CA LEU A 295 -18.21 -18.02 -6.98
C LEU A 295 -18.04 -16.56 -6.54
N GLU A 296 -17.38 -15.74 -7.35
CA GLU A 296 -17.09 -14.33 -7.06
C GLU A 296 -18.29 -13.40 -7.29
N ASP A 297 -19.27 -13.82 -8.08
CA ASP A 297 -20.55 -13.11 -8.23
C ASP A 297 -21.33 -13.13 -6.91
N SER A 298 -20.91 -12.22 -6.04
CA SER A 298 -21.30 -12.09 -4.65
C SER A 298 -22.35 -10.98 -4.50
N GLY A 299 -23.30 -10.90 -5.45
CA GLY A 299 -24.48 -10.01 -5.36
C GLY A 299 -24.20 -8.52 -5.09
N ASN A 300 -22.94 -8.11 -5.18
CA ASN A 300 -22.45 -6.80 -4.77
C ASN A 300 -21.91 -6.10 -6.01
N GLY A 301 -22.77 -5.36 -6.70
CA GLY A 301 -22.23 -4.45 -7.72
C GLY A 301 -23.18 -3.79 -8.71
N THR A 302 -24.46 -4.15 -8.77
CA THR A 302 -25.39 -3.44 -9.66
C THR A 302 -26.74 -3.21 -8.99
N GLU A 303 -27.22 -1.98 -9.07
CA GLU A 303 -28.52 -1.49 -8.56
C GLU A 303 -29.75 -2.18 -9.19
N ASN A 304 -29.52 -3.10 -10.12
CA ASN A 304 -30.52 -3.99 -10.67
C ASN A 304 -30.33 -5.37 -10.03
N GLY A 305 -31.30 -5.77 -9.20
CA GLY A 305 -31.29 -6.99 -8.41
C GLY A 305 -30.68 -8.19 -9.14
N GLY A 306 -29.81 -8.91 -8.42
CA GLY A 306 -29.10 -10.08 -8.91
C GLY A 306 -30.05 -11.14 -9.46
N SER A 307 -30.27 -11.08 -10.76
CA SER A 307 -30.76 -12.20 -11.56
C SER A 307 -29.55 -13.04 -11.97
N ASN A 308 -29.76 -14.33 -12.17
CA ASN A 308 -28.74 -15.25 -12.69
C ASN A 308 -28.21 -14.87 -14.10
N ASP A 309 -28.75 -13.81 -14.70
CA ASP A 309 -28.45 -13.36 -16.07
C ASP A 309 -27.05 -12.74 -16.22
N ASN A 310 -26.34 -12.44 -15.13
CA ASN A 310 -24.99 -11.87 -15.16
C ASN A 310 -23.87 -12.91 -15.25
N ILE A 311 -24.16 -14.21 -15.04
CA ILE A 311 -23.13 -15.26 -15.13
C ILE A 311 -22.99 -15.72 -16.59
N PRO A 312 -21.80 -15.59 -17.21
CA PRO A 312 -21.64 -15.97 -18.60
C PRO A 312 -21.77 -17.49 -18.79
N PRO A 313 -22.16 -17.97 -19.99
CA PRO A 313 -22.17 -19.40 -20.29
C PRO A 313 -20.80 -20.06 -20.12
N VAL A 314 -20.79 -21.36 -19.84
CA VAL A 314 -19.53 -22.12 -19.70
C VAL A 314 -18.78 -22.10 -21.04
N ASN A 315 -17.51 -21.68 -21.02
CA ASN A 315 -16.69 -21.58 -22.22
C ASN A 315 -15.36 -22.34 -22.04
N HIS A 316 -15.19 -23.40 -22.84
CA HIS A 316 -13.96 -24.20 -22.86
C HIS A 316 -13.10 -24.00 -24.11
N PHE A 317 -13.51 -23.17 -25.09
CA PHE A 317 -12.74 -22.94 -26.31
C PHE A 317 -11.27 -22.54 -26.07
N PRO A 318 -10.93 -21.67 -25.09
CA PRO A 318 -9.53 -21.33 -24.80
C PRO A 318 -8.67 -22.52 -24.34
N LEU A 319 -9.31 -23.61 -23.89
CA LEU A 319 -8.63 -24.79 -23.36
C LEU A 319 -8.40 -25.87 -24.40
N LEU A 320 -8.88 -25.68 -25.65
CA LEU A 320 -8.82 -26.69 -26.69
C LEU A 320 -7.56 -26.57 -27.55
N CYS A 321 -6.96 -27.70 -27.90
CA CYS A 321 -5.98 -27.78 -28.96
C CYS A 321 -6.65 -27.61 -30.35
N PRO A 322 -5.88 -27.44 -31.43
CA PRO A 322 -6.41 -27.44 -32.80
C PRO A 322 -7.23 -28.69 -33.14
N HIS A 323 -7.00 -29.82 -32.46
CA HIS A 323 -7.77 -31.06 -32.60
C HIS A 323 -9.12 -31.06 -31.85
N GLY A 324 -9.52 -29.92 -31.25
CA GLY A 324 -10.81 -29.75 -30.57
C GLY A 324 -10.93 -30.45 -29.22
N ARG A 325 -9.81 -30.86 -28.60
CA ARG A 325 -9.75 -31.56 -27.31
C ARG A 325 -8.94 -30.77 -26.29
N LEU A 326 -9.08 -31.06 -25.00
CA LEU A 326 -8.37 -30.36 -23.92
C LEU A 326 -6.85 -30.46 -24.10
N ARG A 327 -6.17 -29.30 -24.05
CA ARG A 327 -4.71 -29.23 -24.12
C ARG A 327 -4.08 -29.80 -22.85
N PRO A 328 -3.06 -30.68 -22.95
CA PRO A 328 -2.43 -31.28 -21.78
C PRO A 328 -1.78 -30.29 -20.80
N ASN A 329 -1.26 -29.16 -21.31
CA ASN A 329 -0.65 -28.10 -20.50
C ASN A 329 -1.69 -27.22 -19.77
N LEU A 330 -2.96 -27.26 -20.15
CA LEU A 330 -4.03 -26.44 -19.57
C LEU A 330 -4.96 -27.22 -18.63
N VAL A 331 -4.68 -28.50 -18.37
CA VAL A 331 -5.47 -29.33 -17.44
C VAL A 331 -5.53 -28.70 -16.04
N THR A 332 -4.47 -28.03 -15.60
CA THR A 332 -4.43 -27.31 -14.31
C THR A 332 -5.44 -26.16 -14.23
N GLN A 333 -5.91 -25.65 -15.37
CA GLN A 333 -6.95 -24.63 -15.46
C GLN A 333 -8.37 -25.23 -15.48
N THR A 334 -8.50 -26.53 -15.22
CA THR A 334 -9.78 -27.23 -15.13
C THR A 334 -9.93 -27.97 -13.80
N LYS A 335 -11.17 -28.26 -13.41
CA LYS A 335 -11.51 -29.15 -12.30
C LYS A 335 -12.37 -30.30 -12.82
N CYS A 336 -12.13 -31.50 -12.29
CA CYS A 336 -13.01 -32.63 -12.50
C CYS A 336 -14.22 -32.50 -11.56
N ILE A 337 -15.42 -32.48 -12.12
CA ILE A 337 -16.68 -32.45 -11.38
C ILE A 337 -17.53 -33.67 -11.73
N SER A 338 -18.44 -34.04 -10.84
CA SER A 338 -19.40 -35.11 -11.14
C SER A 338 -20.27 -34.74 -12.35
N ILE A 339 -20.72 -35.76 -13.10
CA ILE A 339 -21.62 -35.54 -14.25
C ILE A 339 -22.94 -34.89 -13.83
N LEU A 340 -23.45 -35.20 -12.63
CA LEU A 340 -24.66 -34.63 -12.06
C LEU A 340 -24.52 -33.13 -11.82
N ALA A 341 -23.38 -32.71 -11.25
CA ALA A 341 -23.09 -31.29 -11.07
C ALA A 341 -22.91 -30.58 -12.42
N ALA A 342 -22.23 -31.23 -13.36
CA ALA A 342 -22.04 -30.68 -14.70
C ALA A 342 -23.39 -30.49 -15.41
N ASP A 343 -24.29 -31.48 -15.39
CA ASP A 343 -25.62 -31.40 -16.00
C ASP A 343 -26.41 -30.20 -15.46
N GLN A 344 -26.44 -30.01 -14.12
CA GLN A 344 -27.11 -28.85 -13.52
C GLN A 344 -26.49 -27.52 -13.94
N ILE A 345 -25.15 -27.46 -14.03
CA ILE A 345 -24.44 -26.25 -14.46
C ILE A 345 -24.77 -25.93 -15.94
N TYR A 346 -24.70 -26.92 -16.83
CA TYR A 346 -24.97 -26.71 -18.26
C TYR A 346 -26.46 -26.47 -18.56
N GLU A 347 -27.38 -27.11 -17.83
CA GLU A 347 -28.82 -26.85 -17.97
C GLU A 347 -29.17 -25.41 -17.57
N ARG A 348 -28.51 -24.90 -16.52
CA ARG A 348 -28.79 -23.57 -15.98
C ARG A 348 -28.06 -22.44 -16.70
N PHE A 349 -26.78 -22.60 -17.00
CA PHE A 349 -25.92 -21.53 -17.54
C PHE A 349 -25.60 -21.71 -19.03
N GLY A 350 -25.85 -22.90 -19.60
CA GLY A 350 -25.52 -23.20 -20.99
C GLY A 350 -24.02 -23.18 -21.29
N GLY A 351 -23.68 -23.21 -22.58
CA GLY A 351 -22.31 -23.08 -23.08
C GLY A 351 -21.72 -24.33 -23.71
N GLY A 352 -20.41 -24.34 -23.91
CA GLY A 352 -19.66 -25.44 -24.52
C GLY A 352 -18.24 -25.08 -24.98
N PRO A 353 -17.52 -26.05 -25.58
CA PRO A 353 -17.87 -27.46 -25.68
C PRO A 353 -17.72 -28.19 -24.35
N ARG A 354 -18.50 -29.27 -24.19
CA ARG A 354 -18.50 -30.08 -22.98
C ARG A 354 -17.38 -31.10 -23.02
N LEU A 355 -16.50 -31.03 -22.03
CA LEU A 355 -15.33 -31.89 -21.91
C LEU A 355 -15.67 -33.09 -21.00
N ARG A 356 -16.26 -34.13 -21.60
CA ARG A 356 -16.65 -35.37 -20.90
C ARG A 356 -15.49 -36.37 -20.78
N GLY A 357 -15.25 -36.82 -19.56
CA GLY A 357 -14.43 -37.96 -19.19
C GLY A 357 -13.01 -38.01 -19.77
N LYS A 358 -12.47 -39.24 -19.83
CA LYS A 358 -11.10 -39.53 -20.29
C LYS A 358 -10.86 -39.14 -21.75
N GLU A 359 -11.90 -39.13 -22.58
CA GLU A 359 -11.81 -38.78 -24.01
C GLU A 359 -11.58 -37.29 -24.27
N SER A 360 -11.76 -36.45 -23.25
CA SER A 360 -11.52 -35.00 -23.37
C SER A 360 -10.05 -34.65 -23.61
N MET A 361 -9.12 -35.52 -23.22
CA MET A 361 -7.69 -35.31 -23.40
C MET A 361 -7.25 -35.62 -24.84
N CYS A 362 -6.48 -34.72 -25.45
CA CYS A 362 -5.96 -34.93 -26.80
C CYS A 362 -4.81 -35.95 -26.81
N ARG A 363 -5.04 -37.15 -27.36
CA ARG A 363 -4.00 -38.20 -27.46
C ARG A 363 -2.76 -37.77 -28.22
N GLU A 364 -2.92 -37.00 -29.31
CA GLU A 364 -1.82 -36.50 -30.13
C GLU A 364 -0.96 -35.51 -29.32
N CYS A 365 -1.58 -34.49 -28.73
CA CYS A 365 -0.86 -33.52 -27.90
C CYS A 365 -0.23 -34.16 -26.65
N VAL A 366 -0.89 -35.15 -26.03
CA VAL A 366 -0.30 -35.91 -24.90
C VAL A 366 0.93 -36.66 -25.37
N THR A 367 0.85 -37.32 -26.52
CA THR A 367 1.98 -38.09 -27.07
C THR A 367 3.15 -37.18 -27.40
N ALA A 368 2.91 -36.06 -28.10
CA ALA A 368 3.93 -35.04 -28.39
C ALA A 368 4.57 -34.50 -27.11
N ARG A 369 3.75 -34.18 -26.09
CA ARG A 369 4.25 -33.71 -24.79
C ARG A 369 5.12 -34.77 -24.10
N CYS A 370 4.72 -36.04 -24.11
CA CYS A 370 5.51 -37.13 -23.55
C CYS A 370 6.84 -37.32 -24.28
N LYS A 371 6.86 -37.21 -25.61
CA LYS A 371 8.10 -37.23 -26.41
C LYS A 371 9.04 -36.10 -25.98
N SER A 372 8.54 -34.86 -25.93
CA SER A 372 9.31 -33.68 -25.51
C SER A 372 9.88 -33.81 -24.08
N ILE A 373 9.09 -34.34 -23.13
CA ILE A 373 9.56 -34.60 -21.76
C ILE A 373 10.69 -35.63 -21.75
N ARG A 374 10.55 -36.73 -22.51
CA ARG A 374 11.59 -37.77 -22.62
C ARG A 374 12.87 -37.23 -23.25
N LEU A 375 12.76 -36.42 -24.31
CA LEU A 375 13.89 -35.79 -24.97
C LEU A 375 14.64 -34.84 -24.03
N ARG A 376 13.91 -33.95 -23.32
CA ARG A 376 14.51 -33.05 -22.32
C ARG A 376 15.24 -33.81 -21.21
N SER A 377 14.65 -34.91 -20.73
CA SER A 377 15.29 -35.79 -19.73
C SER A 377 16.58 -36.42 -20.27
N LYS A 378 16.55 -36.93 -21.50
CA LYS A 378 17.71 -37.52 -22.17
C LYS A 378 18.83 -36.49 -22.37
N ILE A 379 18.52 -35.28 -22.88
CA ILE A 379 19.49 -34.19 -23.05
C ILE A 379 20.14 -33.80 -21.72
N SER A 380 19.36 -33.77 -20.62
CA SER A 380 19.88 -33.48 -19.28
C SER A 380 20.87 -34.56 -18.82
N GLN A 381 20.53 -35.84 -18.99
CA GLN A 381 21.41 -36.96 -18.66
C GLN A 381 22.70 -36.91 -19.50
N ASP A 382 22.58 -36.73 -20.82
CA ASP A 382 23.72 -36.64 -21.73
C ASP A 382 24.63 -35.43 -21.42
N ALA A 383 24.07 -34.31 -20.97
CA ALA A 383 24.84 -33.16 -20.53
C ALA A 383 25.69 -33.46 -19.29
N GLN A 384 25.17 -34.25 -18.35
CA GLN A 384 25.92 -34.72 -17.19
C GLN A 384 27.05 -35.66 -17.62
N ILE A 385 26.77 -36.60 -18.53
CA ILE A 385 27.76 -37.54 -19.09
C ILE A 385 28.88 -36.77 -19.81
N ILE A 386 28.55 -35.84 -20.70
CA ILE A 386 29.52 -35.01 -21.42
C ILE A 386 30.41 -34.24 -20.45
N THR A 387 29.82 -33.65 -19.41
CA THR A 387 30.58 -32.92 -18.38
C THR A 387 31.56 -33.82 -17.64
N PHE A 388 31.14 -35.05 -17.30
CA PHE A 388 31.99 -36.05 -16.67
C PHE A 388 33.14 -36.49 -17.59
N LEU A 389 32.85 -36.80 -18.85
CA LEU A 389 33.85 -37.23 -19.85
C LEU A 389 34.90 -36.16 -20.12
N LEU A 390 34.51 -34.88 -20.12
CA LEU A 390 35.45 -33.77 -20.31
C LEU A 390 36.32 -33.50 -19.08
N LYS A 391 35.88 -33.88 -17.87
CA LYS A 391 36.68 -33.73 -16.64
C LYS A 391 37.65 -34.90 -16.42
N SER A 392 37.32 -36.09 -16.91
CA SER A 392 38.13 -37.29 -16.70
C SER A 392 39.32 -37.42 -17.67
N GLN A 393 39.33 -36.67 -18.78
CA GLN A 393 40.43 -36.65 -19.75
C GLN A 393 41.17 -35.31 -19.74
N ASN A 394 42.27 -35.23 -19.00
CA ASN A 394 43.08 -34.01 -18.86
C ASN A 394 43.99 -33.73 -20.07
N ASN A 395 44.23 -34.70 -20.95
CA ASN A 395 45.06 -34.52 -22.15
C ASN A 395 44.48 -35.30 -23.34
N ILE A 396 43.67 -34.63 -24.15
CA ILE A 396 43.04 -35.23 -25.33
C ILE A 396 44.00 -35.06 -26.50
N GLU A 397 44.71 -36.12 -26.88
CA GLU A 397 45.63 -36.11 -28.04
C GLU A 397 44.92 -36.43 -29.37
N LYS A 398 43.84 -37.22 -29.30
CA LYS A 398 43.02 -37.62 -30.46
C LYS A 398 41.56 -37.37 -30.15
N GLY A 399 40.86 -36.68 -31.04
CA GLY A 399 39.48 -36.27 -30.81
C GLY A 399 38.89 -35.50 -31.99
N TYR A 400 37.72 -34.91 -31.78
CA TYR A 400 37.01 -34.14 -32.80
C TYR A 400 36.98 -32.67 -32.44
N TRP A 401 37.16 -31.81 -33.43
CA TRP A 401 37.00 -30.37 -33.28
C TRP A 401 35.51 -30.02 -33.25
N VAL A 402 35.11 -29.37 -32.16
CA VAL A 402 33.77 -28.84 -31.98
C VAL A 402 33.83 -27.33 -31.79
N GLY A 403 32.95 -26.61 -32.47
CA GLY A 403 32.80 -25.18 -32.28
C GLY A 403 32.35 -24.82 -30.87
N LYS A 404 32.98 -23.80 -30.28
CA LYS A 404 32.67 -23.35 -28.91
C LYS A 404 31.28 -22.74 -28.82
N ALA A 405 30.77 -22.12 -29.88
CA ALA A 405 29.41 -21.59 -29.91
C ALA A 405 28.43 -22.76 -30.00
N SER A 406 28.63 -23.65 -30.99
CA SER A 406 27.84 -24.88 -31.15
C SER A 406 27.77 -25.70 -29.86
N PHE A 407 28.90 -25.92 -29.20
CA PHE A 407 28.98 -26.68 -27.95
C PHE A 407 28.34 -25.96 -26.74
N ARG A 408 28.11 -24.64 -26.78
CA ARG A 408 27.40 -23.95 -25.70
C ARG A 408 25.88 -24.01 -25.88
N SER A 409 25.41 -23.98 -27.13
CA SER A 409 23.99 -23.98 -27.48
C SER A 409 23.44 -25.35 -27.90
N TRP A 410 24.25 -26.42 -27.91
CA TRP A 410 23.83 -27.77 -28.34
C TRP A 410 22.54 -28.29 -27.69
N ARG A 411 22.31 -28.02 -26.40
CA ARG A 411 21.08 -28.44 -25.72
C ARG A 411 19.83 -27.75 -26.26
N ARG A 412 19.97 -26.48 -26.66
CA ARG A 412 18.89 -25.70 -27.27
C ARG A 412 18.66 -26.18 -28.70
N MET A 413 19.72 -26.30 -29.49
CA MET A 413 19.64 -26.77 -30.88
C MET A 413 19.04 -28.18 -30.99
N ALA A 414 19.34 -29.09 -30.05
CA ALA A 414 18.78 -30.44 -30.01
C ALA A 414 17.29 -30.49 -29.64
N LEU A 415 16.74 -29.43 -29.02
CA LEU A 415 15.30 -29.30 -28.77
C LEU A 415 14.58 -28.69 -29.98
N GLU A 416 15.22 -27.75 -30.67
CA GLU A 416 14.68 -27.09 -31.87
C GLU A 416 14.60 -28.07 -33.06
N GLU A 417 15.57 -28.97 -33.25
CA GLU A 417 15.53 -30.01 -34.29
C GLU A 417 14.35 -31.01 -34.14
N ASP A 418 13.78 -31.16 -32.93
CA ASP A 418 12.60 -32.01 -32.70
C ASP A 418 11.29 -31.24 -32.96
N ASP A 419 11.27 -29.93 -32.63
CA ASP A 419 10.12 -29.05 -32.89
C ASP A 419 9.92 -28.79 -34.40
N ASP A 420 10.99 -28.77 -35.21
CA ASP A 420 10.91 -28.59 -36.68
C ASP A 420 10.28 -29.78 -37.44
N VAL A 421 10.06 -30.93 -36.77
CA VAL A 421 9.43 -32.12 -37.38
C VAL A 421 7.91 -32.14 -37.20
N GLU A 422 7.33 -31.34 -36.30
CA GLU A 422 5.88 -31.16 -36.13
C GLU A 422 5.52 -29.68 -36.30
N GLY A 423 5.19 -29.26 -37.53
CA GLY A 423 4.86 -27.88 -37.86
C GLY A 423 3.66 -27.28 -37.11
N ASN A 424 3.79 -25.98 -36.78
CA ASN A 424 2.81 -25.02 -36.23
C ASN A 424 2.33 -25.34 -34.79
N GLU A 425 2.35 -24.45 -33.80
CA GLU A 425 2.14 -22.99 -33.80
C GLU A 425 2.60 -22.40 -32.44
N ALA A 426 2.83 -21.09 -32.42
CA ALA A 426 3.38 -20.29 -31.33
C ALA A 426 2.72 -20.45 -29.95
N ASP A 427 3.53 -20.31 -28.90
CA ASP A 427 3.11 -19.65 -27.66
C ASP A 427 4.28 -18.81 -27.10
N SER A 428 4.41 -17.60 -27.67
CA SER A 428 4.93 -16.45 -26.93
C SER A 428 3.82 -15.94 -26.01
N ALA A 429 3.78 -16.42 -24.78
CA ALA A 429 3.02 -15.78 -23.71
C ALA A 429 3.75 -16.02 -22.39
N GLY A 430 4.27 -14.93 -21.81
CA GLY A 430 5.04 -14.95 -20.57
C GLY A 430 4.23 -15.46 -19.39
N VAL A 431 4.88 -16.29 -18.58
CA VAL A 431 4.55 -16.45 -17.16
C VAL A 431 5.88 -16.41 -16.42
N GLY A 432 6.07 -15.34 -15.65
CA GLY A 432 7.09 -15.30 -14.62
C GLY A 432 6.61 -16.17 -13.47
N GLU A 433 7.36 -17.22 -13.14
CA GLU A 433 7.25 -17.93 -11.89
C GLU A 433 8.59 -17.84 -11.16
N SER A 434 8.55 -17.05 -10.09
CA SER A 434 9.47 -17.04 -8.99
C SER A 434 9.29 -18.31 -8.15
N GLU A 435 10.33 -19.13 -8.02
CA GLU A 435 10.47 -20.06 -6.91
C GLU A 435 11.80 -19.80 -6.19
N GLY A 436 11.68 -19.35 -4.95
CA GLY A 436 12.76 -19.35 -3.98
C GLY A 436 12.85 -20.72 -3.31
N GLY A 437 14.06 -21.26 -3.24
CA GLY A 437 14.39 -22.48 -2.51
C GLY A 437 15.90 -22.57 -2.30
N SER A 438 16.35 -22.09 -1.15
CA SER A 438 17.73 -22.06 -0.66
C SER A 438 18.32 -23.46 -0.45
N MET A 439 19.52 -23.73 -0.95
CA MET A 439 20.62 -24.30 -0.14
C MET A 439 21.99 -24.21 -0.86
N ASP A 440 22.86 -23.39 -0.28
CA ASP A 440 24.31 -23.42 -0.19
C ASP A 440 25.18 -24.07 -1.29
N GLY A 441 25.92 -23.21 -1.99
CA GLY A 441 27.38 -23.15 -1.83
C GLY A 441 28.24 -23.92 -2.82
N VAL A 442 28.62 -23.29 -3.94
CA VAL A 442 30.02 -23.11 -4.38
C VAL A 442 30.10 -21.83 -5.24
N GLU A 443 30.63 -20.75 -4.67
CA GLU A 443 31.00 -19.54 -5.40
C GLU A 443 32.24 -19.78 -6.29
N CYS A 444 32.26 -19.17 -7.47
CA CYS A 444 33.49 -18.68 -8.09
C CYS A 444 33.22 -17.37 -8.84
N ASN A 445 33.38 -16.29 -8.07
CA ASN A 445 33.70 -14.90 -8.41
C ASN A 445 33.67 -14.47 -9.89
N LEU A 446 32.61 -13.74 -10.20
CA LEU A 446 32.60 -12.64 -11.17
C LEU A 446 33.11 -11.38 -10.43
N ALA A 447 34.24 -10.81 -10.87
CA ALA A 447 34.64 -9.46 -10.46
C ALA A 447 34.61 -8.54 -11.68
N ALA A 448 33.64 -7.64 -11.67
CA ALA A 448 33.60 -6.47 -12.54
C ALA A 448 34.58 -5.42 -12.01
N MET A 449 35.33 -4.76 -12.90
CA MET A 449 35.80 -3.40 -12.67
C MET A 449 35.25 -2.50 -13.78
N SER A 450 34.59 -1.46 -13.31
CA SER A 450 33.90 -0.40 -14.04
C SER A 450 34.88 0.65 -14.57
N CYS A 451 34.57 1.22 -15.73
CA CYS A 451 34.75 2.67 -15.92
C CYS A 451 33.65 3.23 -16.84
N ASN A 452 32.86 4.15 -16.28
CA ASN A 452 31.92 5.03 -16.94
C ASN A 452 32.66 6.15 -17.69
N GLY A 453 32.04 6.70 -18.75
CA GLY A 453 32.21 8.12 -19.10
C GLY A 453 32.14 8.51 -20.57
N SER A 454 30.91 8.60 -21.10
CA SER A 454 30.38 9.68 -21.97
C SER A 454 31.09 10.15 -23.25
N GLY A 455 30.31 10.21 -24.36
CA GLY A 455 30.27 11.40 -25.22
C GLY A 455 30.54 11.25 -26.72
N GLU A 456 29.48 10.90 -27.46
CA GLU A 456 29.04 11.45 -28.77
C GLU A 456 29.93 11.51 -30.06
N PHE A 457 29.33 10.97 -31.13
CA PHE A 457 29.25 11.45 -32.54
C PHE A 457 30.53 11.48 -33.42
N LEU A 458 30.70 10.48 -34.31
CA LEU A 458 30.35 10.50 -35.75
C LEU A 458 31.10 9.41 -36.54
N GLN A 459 30.32 8.42 -36.97
CA GLN A 459 30.23 7.84 -38.32
C GLN A 459 31.55 7.54 -39.06
N ASP A 460 31.91 6.26 -39.10
CA ASP A 460 32.34 5.67 -40.37
C ASP A 460 31.99 4.18 -40.48
N GLN A 461 31.70 3.78 -41.71
CA GLN A 461 30.91 2.62 -42.09
C GLN A 461 31.57 1.27 -41.77
N LYS A 462 30.96 0.51 -40.85
CA LYS A 462 31.00 -0.95 -40.89
C LYS A 462 29.70 -1.48 -40.31
N SER A 463 28.75 -1.77 -41.19
CA SER A 463 27.54 -2.52 -40.90
C SER A 463 27.94 -3.95 -40.51
N GLU A 464 28.17 -4.19 -39.23
CA GLU A 464 28.01 -5.52 -38.65
C GLU A 464 26.69 -5.50 -37.88
N SER A 465 25.66 -6.01 -38.56
CA SER A 465 24.35 -6.33 -38.00
C SER A 465 24.57 -7.22 -36.77
N LYS A 466 24.10 -6.75 -35.62
CA LYS A 466 23.93 -7.57 -34.40
C LYS A 466 22.73 -8.53 -34.50
N ASP A 467 22.13 -8.64 -35.68
CA ASP A 467 20.89 -9.38 -35.97
C ASP A 467 21.09 -10.52 -36.99
N GLU A 468 22.33 -10.99 -37.19
CA GLU A 468 22.64 -12.16 -38.01
C GLU A 468 23.49 -13.16 -37.23
N GLU A 469 22.96 -13.70 -36.12
CA GLU A 469 23.46 -14.98 -35.60
C GLU A 469 22.89 -16.05 -36.53
N TRP A 470 23.65 -16.38 -37.58
CA TRP A 470 23.22 -17.28 -38.63
C TRP A 470 22.70 -18.59 -38.03
N ASN A 471 21.53 -19.01 -38.49
CA ASN A 471 20.90 -20.30 -38.26
C ASN A 471 21.71 -21.42 -38.96
N LEU A 472 22.98 -21.54 -38.58
CA LEU A 472 23.92 -22.53 -39.08
C LEU A 472 23.76 -23.77 -38.21
N GLY A 473 23.53 -24.93 -38.84
CA GLY A 473 23.39 -26.20 -38.13
C GLY A 473 24.61 -26.51 -37.24
N PHE A 474 24.46 -27.45 -36.32
CA PHE A 474 25.52 -27.77 -35.35
C PHE A 474 26.90 -27.99 -36.01
N ASN A 475 27.94 -27.40 -35.41
CA ASN A 475 29.35 -27.45 -35.83
C ASN A 475 29.72 -26.70 -37.12
N HIS A 476 28.79 -25.96 -37.73
CA HIS A 476 29.11 -25.10 -38.88
C HIS A 476 29.85 -23.81 -38.51
N ASP A 477 29.87 -23.43 -37.23
CA ASP A 477 30.61 -22.27 -36.71
C ASP A 477 32.14 -22.39 -36.83
N ILE A 478 32.64 -23.59 -37.14
CA ILE A 478 34.05 -23.85 -37.43
C ILE A 478 34.31 -24.20 -38.90
N VAL A 479 33.31 -24.07 -39.76
CA VAL A 479 33.43 -24.25 -41.22
C VAL A 479 33.64 -22.88 -41.86
N CYS A 480 34.66 -22.75 -42.71
CA CYS A 480 34.87 -21.54 -43.49
C CYS A 480 33.93 -21.51 -44.71
N SER A 481 33.83 -20.38 -45.39
CA SER A 481 33.04 -20.22 -46.63
C SER A 481 33.45 -21.17 -47.76
N HIS A 482 34.61 -21.82 -47.66
CA HIS A 482 35.10 -22.83 -48.61
C HIS A 482 34.72 -24.26 -48.21
N GLY A 483 33.98 -24.49 -47.13
CA GLY A 483 33.57 -25.81 -46.68
C GLY A 483 34.62 -26.59 -45.89
N HIS A 484 35.74 -25.95 -45.53
CA HIS A 484 36.85 -26.57 -44.80
C HIS A 484 36.97 -26.02 -43.38
N LEU A 485 37.83 -26.63 -42.56
CA LEU A 485 38.06 -26.19 -41.18
C LEU A 485 38.61 -24.75 -41.15
N CYS A 486 37.93 -23.89 -40.39
CA CYS A 486 38.27 -22.48 -40.23
C CYS A 486 39.67 -22.32 -39.59
N SER A 487 40.46 -21.38 -40.11
CA SER A 487 41.83 -21.12 -39.66
C SER A 487 41.92 -20.47 -38.27
N LYS A 488 40.78 -20.03 -37.69
CA LYS A 488 40.71 -19.41 -36.35
C LYS A 488 40.60 -20.46 -35.25
N ASP A 489 41.72 -20.81 -34.63
CA ASP A 489 41.77 -21.83 -33.57
C ASP A 489 41.05 -21.42 -32.28
N SER A 490 40.84 -20.11 -32.05
CA SER A 490 40.17 -19.59 -30.86
C SER A 490 38.72 -20.07 -30.69
N ASN A 491 38.06 -20.44 -31.79
CA ASN A 491 36.63 -20.74 -31.82
C ASN A 491 36.31 -22.23 -31.71
N ARG A 492 37.32 -23.11 -31.70
CA ARG A 492 37.14 -24.56 -31.64
C ARG A 492 37.72 -25.15 -30.35
N ARG A 493 37.19 -26.30 -29.95
CA ARG A 493 37.66 -27.11 -28.82
C ARG A 493 37.77 -28.56 -29.26
N LEU A 494 38.83 -29.24 -28.83
CA LEU A 494 38.96 -30.67 -29.04
C LEU A 494 38.15 -31.42 -27.99
N VAL A 495 37.28 -32.35 -28.42
CA VAL A 495 36.49 -33.21 -27.53
C VAL A 495 36.82 -34.69 -27.79
N PRO A 496 36.68 -35.55 -26.77
CA PRO A 496 36.88 -36.99 -26.94
C PRO A 496 35.87 -37.59 -27.92
N GLU A 497 36.23 -38.70 -28.58
CA GLU A 497 35.33 -39.44 -29.48
C GLU A 497 34.01 -39.84 -28.78
N SER A 498 34.05 -40.18 -27.50
CA SER A 498 32.85 -40.50 -26.71
C SER A 498 31.88 -39.32 -26.58
N VAL A 499 32.40 -38.09 -26.42
CA VAL A 499 31.59 -36.87 -26.39
C VAL A 499 31.06 -36.54 -27.77
N TRP A 500 31.89 -36.70 -28.82
CA TRP A 500 31.46 -36.49 -30.20
C TRP A 500 30.32 -37.43 -30.60
N LYS A 501 30.40 -38.73 -30.24
CA LYS A 501 29.33 -39.70 -30.51
C LYS A 501 27.98 -39.30 -29.91
N ILE A 502 27.97 -38.74 -28.71
CA ILE A 502 26.74 -38.25 -28.07
C ILE A 502 26.18 -37.06 -28.86
N LEU A 503 27.01 -36.05 -29.15
CA LEU A 503 26.60 -34.86 -29.91
C LEU A 503 26.11 -35.23 -31.32
N LYS A 504 26.81 -36.15 -31.99
CA LYS A 504 26.47 -36.65 -33.33
C LYS A 504 25.14 -37.41 -33.36
N SER A 505 24.72 -38.02 -32.25
CA SER A 505 23.40 -38.68 -32.15
C SER A 505 22.23 -37.68 -32.17
N TYR A 506 22.48 -36.43 -31.76
CA TYR A 506 21.52 -35.34 -31.89
C TYR A 506 21.65 -34.68 -33.26
N PHE A 507 22.87 -34.49 -33.78
CA PHE A 507 23.13 -33.78 -35.03
C PHE A 507 23.78 -34.67 -36.12
N PRO A 508 23.04 -35.57 -36.79
CA PRO A 508 23.60 -36.49 -37.79
C PRO A 508 24.27 -35.79 -38.99
N THR A 509 23.82 -34.59 -39.35
CA THR A 509 24.31 -33.82 -40.50
C THR A 509 25.49 -32.91 -40.16
N ALA A 510 25.90 -32.84 -38.89
CA ALA A 510 26.97 -31.94 -38.46
C ALA A 510 28.31 -32.24 -39.14
N PRO A 511 29.04 -31.24 -39.69
CA PRO A 511 30.38 -31.39 -40.24
C PRO A 511 31.35 -31.99 -39.20
N GLU A 512 32.20 -32.92 -39.61
CA GLU A 512 33.15 -33.59 -38.72
C GLU A 512 34.59 -33.26 -39.08
N PHE A 513 35.39 -32.90 -38.08
CA PHE A 513 36.81 -32.62 -38.24
C PHE A 513 37.59 -33.34 -37.15
N PHE A 514 38.42 -34.30 -37.53
CA PHE A 514 39.29 -35.02 -36.59
C PHE A 514 40.49 -34.15 -36.18
N SER A 515 41.23 -34.54 -35.14
CA SER A 515 42.36 -33.77 -34.59
C SER A 515 43.45 -33.44 -35.61
N ASP A 516 43.58 -34.23 -36.67
CA ASP A 516 44.53 -34.06 -37.78
C ASP A 516 43.99 -33.24 -38.96
N ALA A 517 42.76 -32.74 -38.88
CA ALA A 517 42.14 -31.97 -39.95
C ALA A 517 42.95 -30.70 -40.26
N GLU A 518 43.37 -30.57 -41.51
CA GLU A 518 44.12 -29.42 -42.00
C GLU A 518 43.23 -28.16 -42.04
N LYS A 519 43.85 -27.00 -41.76
CA LYS A 519 43.20 -25.70 -41.88
C LYS A 519 42.97 -25.38 -43.36
N CYS A 520 41.97 -24.55 -43.64
CA CYS A 520 41.71 -24.11 -45.01
C CYS A 520 42.89 -23.28 -45.57
N SER A 521 43.63 -23.84 -46.53
CA SER A 521 44.77 -23.18 -47.19
C SER A 521 44.40 -21.81 -47.80
N LYS A 522 43.24 -21.69 -48.48
CA LYS A 522 42.78 -20.40 -49.02
C LYS A 522 42.60 -19.33 -47.94
N CYS A 523 42.07 -19.70 -46.78
CA CYS A 523 41.89 -18.76 -45.67
C CYS A 523 43.22 -18.44 -44.98
N GLU A 524 44.17 -19.37 -45.00
CA GLU A 524 45.51 -19.18 -44.48
C GLU A 524 46.29 -18.18 -45.36
N ASP A 525 46.23 -18.32 -46.68
CA ASP A 525 46.86 -17.39 -47.64
C ASP A 525 46.28 -15.97 -47.48
N ILE A 526 44.96 -15.83 -47.42
CA ILE A 526 44.29 -14.54 -47.18
C ILE A 526 44.71 -13.93 -45.83
N ALA A 527 44.87 -14.75 -44.79
CA ALA A 527 45.31 -14.28 -43.48
C ALA A 527 46.77 -13.80 -43.51
N ILE A 528 47.65 -14.52 -44.22
CA ILE A 528 49.05 -14.15 -44.42
C ILE A 528 49.15 -12.83 -45.19
N GLU A 529 48.45 -12.70 -46.32
CA GLU A 529 48.42 -11.47 -47.12
C GLU A 529 47.87 -10.28 -46.32
N GLY A 530 46.79 -10.52 -45.56
CA GLY A 530 46.21 -9.52 -44.66
C GLY A 530 47.18 -9.08 -43.57
N GLN A 531 47.97 -10.00 -43.01
CA GLN A 531 48.97 -9.70 -41.99
C GLN A 531 50.15 -8.91 -42.56
N VAL A 532 50.66 -9.31 -43.73
CA VAL A 532 51.72 -8.59 -44.45
C VAL A 532 51.27 -7.16 -44.80
N SER A 533 50.03 -7.01 -45.27
CA SER A 533 49.46 -5.69 -45.57
C SER A 533 49.36 -4.82 -44.31
N LYS A 534 48.88 -5.37 -43.19
CA LYS A 534 48.83 -4.67 -41.89
C LYS A 534 50.22 -4.25 -41.41
N ASP A 535 51.21 -5.13 -41.51
CA ASP A 535 52.57 -4.83 -41.07
C ASP A 535 53.24 -3.79 -41.97
N HIS A 536 52.96 -3.80 -43.28
CA HIS A 536 53.40 -2.75 -44.20
C HIS A 536 52.76 -1.38 -43.88
N VAL A 537 51.46 -1.36 -43.58
CA VAL A 537 50.77 -0.13 -43.15
C VAL A 537 51.35 0.38 -41.82
N ARG A 538 51.58 -0.50 -40.84
CA ARG A 538 52.23 -0.15 -39.56
C ARG A 538 53.64 0.41 -39.75
N GLN A 539 54.43 -0.17 -40.66
CA GLN A 539 55.76 0.35 -40.98
C GLN A 539 55.71 1.73 -41.63
N LYS A 540 54.76 1.98 -42.54
CA LYS A 540 54.54 3.32 -43.14
C LYS A 540 54.14 4.34 -42.08
N ALA A 541 53.22 3.98 -41.18
CA ALA A 541 52.82 4.81 -40.06
C ALA A 541 54.02 5.18 -39.18
N SER A 542 54.82 4.20 -38.75
CA SER A 542 56.01 4.46 -37.91
C SER A 542 57.01 5.40 -38.60
N LYS A 543 57.29 5.20 -39.89
CA LYS A 543 58.22 6.07 -40.65
C LYS A 543 57.72 7.51 -40.77
N GLN A 544 56.41 7.72 -40.93
CA GLN A 544 55.83 9.06 -41.01
C GLN A 544 55.88 9.77 -39.65
N ARG A 545 55.63 9.05 -38.55
CA ARG A 545 55.77 9.57 -37.18
C ARG A 545 57.18 10.05 -36.89
N GLU A 546 58.19 9.27 -37.31
CA GLU A 546 59.60 9.62 -37.14
C GLU A 546 60.02 10.85 -37.96
N LYS A 547 59.48 11.02 -39.17
CA LYS A 547 59.83 12.15 -40.05
C LYS A 547 59.17 13.47 -39.66
N LEU A 548 58.00 13.42 -39.06
CA LEU A 548 57.19 14.61 -38.74
C LEU A 548 56.80 14.66 -37.25
N PRO A 549 57.78 14.60 -36.32
CA PRO A 549 57.50 14.50 -34.89
C PRO A 549 56.84 15.78 -34.34
N ASP A 550 57.26 16.96 -34.81
CA ASP A 550 56.70 18.23 -34.35
C ASP A 550 55.25 18.44 -34.83
N LEU A 551 54.94 17.97 -36.04
CA LEU A 551 53.57 18.00 -36.57
C LEU A 551 52.65 17.00 -35.85
N TYR A 552 53.19 15.83 -35.49
CA TYR A 552 52.48 14.84 -34.67
C TYR A 552 52.24 15.35 -33.24
N MET A 553 53.24 16.00 -32.61
CA MET A 553 53.19 16.49 -31.22
C MET A 553 52.67 17.93 -31.05
N GLU A 554 52.24 18.60 -32.13
CA GLU A 554 51.79 20.00 -32.15
C GLU A 554 52.81 21.03 -31.62
N LYS A 555 54.10 20.79 -31.87
CA LYS A 555 55.17 21.70 -31.43
C LYS A 555 55.53 22.71 -32.52
N GLY A 556 55.88 23.93 -32.11
CA GLY A 556 56.40 24.96 -33.02
C GLY A 556 55.38 25.60 -33.96
N ARG A 557 54.08 25.55 -33.65
CA ARG A 557 53.04 26.15 -34.49
C ARG A 557 53.15 27.69 -34.48
N PRO A 558 53.39 28.35 -35.64
CA PRO A 558 53.46 29.79 -35.69
C PRO A 558 52.07 30.41 -35.40
N SER A 559 52.04 31.41 -34.51
CA SER A 559 50.85 32.22 -34.27
C SER A 559 50.69 33.24 -35.38
N PHE A 560 49.46 33.50 -35.84
CA PHE A 560 49.18 34.51 -36.88
C PHE A 560 49.72 35.90 -36.50
N SER A 561 49.84 36.18 -35.19
CA SER A 561 50.37 37.43 -34.67
C SER A 561 51.90 37.57 -34.75
N SER A 562 52.62 36.50 -35.10
CA SER A 562 54.11 36.45 -35.10
C SER A 562 54.68 35.84 -36.39
N LEU A 563 54.04 36.08 -37.53
CA LEU A 563 54.48 35.55 -38.82
C LEU A 563 55.55 36.44 -39.46
N ASN A 564 56.82 36.02 -39.36
CA ASN A 564 57.95 36.60 -40.11
C ASN A 564 58.44 35.64 -41.21
N PHE A 565 57.52 35.03 -41.97
CA PHE A 565 57.86 34.12 -43.08
C PHE A 565 57.27 34.63 -44.40
N SER A 566 58.02 34.50 -45.50
CA SER A 566 57.59 34.97 -46.83
C SER A 566 56.53 34.09 -47.49
N VAL A 567 56.40 32.82 -47.08
CA VAL A 567 55.38 31.86 -47.57
C VAL A 567 54.99 30.91 -46.43
N ALA A 568 53.69 30.69 -46.23
CA ALA A 568 53.15 29.73 -45.27
C ALA A 568 52.13 28.80 -45.94
N TYR A 569 52.11 27.52 -45.54
CA TYR A 569 51.16 26.52 -46.01
C TYR A 569 50.14 26.20 -44.92
N ILE A 570 48.86 26.20 -45.28
CA ILE A 570 47.75 25.92 -44.36
C ILE A 570 47.28 24.49 -44.61
N ILE A 571 47.22 23.69 -43.54
CA ILE A 571 46.71 22.32 -43.57
C ILE A 571 45.41 22.26 -42.78
N SER A 572 44.41 21.55 -43.31
CA SER A 572 43.15 21.31 -42.60
C SER A 572 43.39 20.56 -41.29
N ARG A 573 42.71 20.99 -40.23
CA ARG A 573 42.81 20.34 -38.92
C ARG A 573 42.21 18.94 -38.94
N ASP A 574 41.16 18.71 -39.72
CA ASP A 574 40.49 17.41 -39.81
C ASP A 574 41.40 16.38 -40.47
N PHE A 575 42.03 16.74 -41.59
CA PHE A 575 43.05 15.91 -42.23
C PHE A 575 44.21 15.57 -41.27
N LEU A 576 44.66 16.53 -40.47
CA LEU A 576 45.74 16.30 -39.50
C LEU A 576 45.32 15.32 -38.41
N ASN A 577 44.08 15.41 -37.94
CA ASN A 577 43.53 14.47 -36.96
C ASN A 577 43.41 13.06 -37.55
N ASP A 578 42.92 12.93 -38.78
CA ASP A 578 42.81 11.64 -39.46
C ASP A 578 44.17 11.02 -39.74
N TRP A 579 45.13 11.84 -40.16
CA TRP A 579 46.51 11.41 -40.30
C TRP A 579 47.08 10.91 -38.98
N ARG A 580 46.85 11.59 -37.86
CA ARG A 580 47.29 11.11 -36.53
C ARG A 580 46.62 9.83 -36.09
N ARG A 581 45.36 9.59 -36.46
CA ARG A 581 44.67 8.31 -36.19
C ARG A 581 45.23 7.17 -37.05
N PHE A 582 45.70 7.49 -38.24
CA PHE A 582 46.37 6.54 -39.13
C PHE A 582 47.77 6.14 -38.63
N ILE A 583 48.49 7.08 -38.00
CA ILE A 583 49.79 6.85 -37.33
C ILE A 583 49.61 6.05 -36.03
#